data_AF-A0A2V5XC13-F1
#
_entry.id   AF-A0A2V5XC13-F1
#
_cell.length_a   1.000
_cell.length_b   1.000
_cell.length_c   1.000
_cell.angle_alpha   90.00
_cell.angle_beta   90.00
_cell.angle_gamma   90.00
#
_symmetry.space_group_name_H-M   'P 1'
#
loop_
_entity.id
_entity.type
_entity.pdbx_description
1 polymer ?
#
loop_
_entity_poly.entity_id
_entity_poly.type
_entity_poly.pdbx_seq_one_letter_code
_entity_poly.pdbx_strand_id
1 'polypeptide(L)'
;MKAYKMEALKRAVLLVLISAMVVTPSSLRAAQNAGQAVAKGAPQPALAVNKVDDDDTDQAQKQEEAKERERERQEQEREKIQEQQEREQERQERELERAVRVYEKATRALDKRQYEDAVKLYDELIKKGGDRVEGAYYWKAYGEFKHGQFKEALATYEALVKGFPQSRWMHDAKQLAVEIQQAEGRPVKPEDQADEELQLLALNGLMHADPERAWPLLQKLLESSRPLKIKEQALFVLSQSGSDKAREVLASFARGQANPDLQLKSLEYLALFGGKESRQTLEEVYKSSDDKTIKRSILGFFMIGGDRDRLLAAAKGEKDADLRGEAIGQLGVLGARDELSEMYQAESEGKVKRKILDA
;
A
#
# COMPACT_ATOMS: atom_id res chain seq x y z
N MET A 1 -7.61 1.30 -12.44
CA MET A 1 -8.02 0.01 -11.84
C MET A 1 -8.39 -1.11 -12.84
N LYS A 2 -8.23 -0.96 -14.16
CA LYS A 2 -8.59 -2.03 -15.14
C LYS A 2 -7.41 -2.88 -15.67
N ALA A 3 -6.16 -2.52 -15.41
CA ALA A 3 -4.99 -3.27 -15.88
C ALA A 3 -4.59 -4.47 -14.98
N TYR A 4 -4.88 -4.39 -13.68
CA TYR A 4 -4.51 -5.44 -12.71
C TYR A 4 -5.35 -6.74 -12.83
N LYS A 5 -6.51 -6.67 -13.49
CA LYS A 5 -7.39 -7.84 -13.70
C LYS A 5 -7.02 -8.69 -14.93
N MET A 6 -6.19 -8.20 -15.86
CA MET A 6 -5.82 -8.98 -17.05
C MET A 6 -4.65 -9.95 -16.82
N GLU A 7 -3.69 -9.65 -15.94
CA GLU A 7 -2.61 -10.59 -15.62
C GLU A 7 -3.08 -11.75 -14.72
N ALA A 8 -3.99 -11.49 -13.79
CA ALA A 8 -4.62 -12.54 -12.98
C ALA A 8 -5.47 -13.49 -13.84
N LEU A 9 -6.11 -12.99 -14.90
CA LEU A 9 -6.86 -13.82 -15.86
C LEU A 9 -5.94 -14.68 -16.74
N LYS A 10 -4.76 -14.19 -17.14
CA LYS A 10 -3.79 -15.00 -17.90
C LYS A 10 -3.18 -16.13 -17.05
N ARG A 11 -2.96 -15.90 -15.76
CA ARG A 11 -2.50 -16.94 -14.82
C ARG A 11 -3.60 -17.95 -14.44
N ALA A 12 -4.87 -17.51 -14.38
CA ALA A 12 -6.00 -18.42 -14.13
C ALA A 12 -6.35 -19.29 -15.36
N VAL A 13 -6.22 -18.78 -16.58
CA VAL A 13 -6.45 -19.60 -17.80
C VAL A 13 -5.34 -20.64 -18.03
N LEU A 14 -4.10 -20.34 -17.62
CA LEU A 14 -2.99 -21.29 -17.70
C LEU A 14 -3.10 -22.43 -16.66
N LEU A 15 -3.74 -22.18 -15.50
CA LEU A 15 -4.01 -23.20 -14.47
C LEU A 15 -5.32 -23.98 -14.70
N VAL A 16 -6.30 -23.44 -15.45
CA VAL A 16 -7.55 -24.15 -15.78
C VAL A 16 -7.40 -25.06 -17.00
N LEU A 17 -6.40 -24.85 -17.87
CA LEU A 17 -6.14 -25.75 -19.00
C LEU A 17 -5.34 -27.03 -18.65
N ILE A 18 -4.90 -27.18 -17.40
CA ILE A 18 -4.15 -28.37 -16.93
C ILE A 18 -5.05 -29.35 -16.14
N SER A 19 -6.32 -29.02 -15.87
CA SER A 19 -7.20 -29.91 -15.09
C SER A 19 -8.53 -30.19 -15.79
N ALA A 20 -8.49 -30.97 -16.88
CA ALA A 20 -9.70 -31.55 -17.47
C ALA A 20 -9.42 -32.93 -18.07
N MET A 21 -9.37 -33.96 -17.22
CA MET A 21 -9.89 -35.31 -17.51
C MET A 21 -9.84 -36.16 -16.23
N VAL A 22 -10.71 -35.85 -15.28
CA VAL A 22 -11.16 -36.84 -14.30
C VAL A 22 -12.43 -37.44 -14.90
N VAL A 23 -12.35 -38.65 -15.44
CA VAL A 23 -13.51 -39.45 -15.79
C VAL A 23 -14.08 -39.99 -14.47
N THR A 24 -15.21 -39.45 -14.02
CA THR A 24 -15.98 -40.03 -12.92
C THR A 24 -16.97 -41.08 -13.46
N PRO A 25 -17.04 -42.30 -12.89
CA PRO A 25 -18.01 -43.31 -13.28
C PRO A 25 -19.32 -43.08 -12.52
N SER A 26 -20.42 -42.79 -13.20
CA SER A 26 -21.75 -42.80 -12.58
C SER A 26 -22.87 -42.96 -13.60
N SER A 27 -23.23 -44.20 -13.91
CA SER A 27 -24.60 -44.58 -14.27
C SER A 27 -24.77 -46.11 -14.21
N LEU A 28 -24.90 -46.67 -13.01
CA LEU A 28 -25.44 -48.02 -12.81
C LEU A 28 -26.07 -48.11 -11.41
N ARG A 29 -27.19 -47.42 -11.22
CA ARG A 29 -28.18 -47.72 -10.18
C ARG A 29 -29.46 -46.89 -10.39
N ALA A 30 -30.30 -47.35 -11.31
CA ALA A 30 -31.71 -46.98 -11.37
C ALA A 30 -32.50 -48.04 -12.17
N ALA A 31 -32.52 -49.27 -11.67
CA ALA A 31 -33.49 -50.29 -12.07
C ALA A 31 -33.60 -51.36 -10.97
N GLN A 32 -33.92 -50.92 -9.75
CA GLN A 32 -34.46 -51.81 -8.72
C GLN A 32 -35.79 -51.23 -8.26
N ASN A 33 -36.85 -52.02 -8.46
CA ASN A 33 -38.18 -51.97 -7.85
C ASN A 33 -39.27 -51.11 -8.51
N ALA A 34 -39.86 -51.66 -9.57
CA ALA A 34 -41.30 -51.78 -9.79
C ALA A 34 -41.48 -52.82 -10.92
N GLY A 35 -42.28 -53.88 -10.85
CA GLY A 35 -43.15 -54.43 -9.82
C GLY A 35 -43.67 -55.77 -10.36
N GLN A 36 -43.81 -56.74 -9.45
CA GLN A 36 -44.77 -57.85 -9.42
C GLN A 36 -45.65 -58.10 -10.68
N ALA A 37 -45.58 -59.31 -11.27
CA ALA A 37 -46.49 -60.43 -10.98
C ALA A 37 -46.67 -61.42 -12.16
N VAL A 38 -46.84 -62.69 -11.77
CA VAL A 38 -47.50 -63.81 -12.46
C VAL A 38 -46.72 -64.54 -13.58
N ALA A 39 -46.25 -65.74 -13.19
CA ALA A 39 -45.92 -66.84 -14.08
C ALA A 39 -47.17 -67.38 -14.79
N LYS A 40 -47.08 -67.63 -16.10
CA LYS A 40 -47.86 -68.66 -16.81
C LYS A 40 -47.26 -68.97 -18.19
N GLY A 41 -47.00 -70.26 -18.42
CA GLY A 41 -47.09 -70.92 -19.73
C GLY A 41 -45.86 -70.89 -20.64
N ALA A 42 -45.24 -72.07 -20.83
CA ALA A 42 -44.43 -72.39 -22.01
C ALA A 42 -45.35 -72.45 -23.28
N PRO A 43 -44.85 -72.39 -24.53
CA PRO A 43 -43.87 -73.34 -25.08
C PRO A 43 -42.74 -72.73 -25.95
N GLN A 44 -41.69 -73.52 -26.16
CA GLN A 44 -40.59 -73.28 -27.11
C GLN A 44 -41.11 -72.98 -28.52
N PRO A 45 -40.32 -72.26 -29.35
CA PRO A 45 -39.72 -72.99 -30.45
C PRO A 45 -38.27 -72.60 -30.79
N ALA A 46 -37.56 -73.61 -31.29
CA ALA A 46 -36.55 -73.60 -32.36
C ALA A 46 -35.25 -72.81 -32.17
N LEU A 47 -34.19 -73.58 -31.90
CA LEU A 47 -32.87 -73.57 -32.55
C LEU A 47 -32.61 -72.42 -33.53
N ALA A 48 -31.79 -71.46 -33.10
CA ALA A 48 -30.89 -70.73 -33.99
C ALA A 48 -29.49 -70.76 -33.37
N VAL A 49 -28.68 -71.72 -33.82
CA VAL A 49 -27.23 -71.66 -33.65
C VAL A 49 -26.77 -70.53 -34.57
N ASN A 50 -26.68 -69.31 -34.05
CA ASN A 50 -25.90 -68.28 -34.73
C ASN A 50 -24.43 -68.68 -34.60
N LYS A 51 -23.86 -69.12 -35.71
CA LYS A 51 -22.40 -69.06 -35.91
C LYS A 51 -22.01 -67.61 -35.63
N VAL A 52 -21.20 -67.40 -34.60
CA VAL A 52 -20.38 -66.20 -34.52
C VAL A 52 -19.39 -66.35 -35.67
N ASP A 53 -19.57 -65.55 -36.72
CA ASP A 53 -18.65 -65.51 -37.84
C ASP A 53 -17.29 -65.03 -37.31
N ASP A 54 -16.23 -65.82 -37.54
CA ASP A 54 -14.87 -65.53 -37.05
C ASP A 54 -14.35 -64.14 -37.50
N ASP A 55 -14.95 -63.54 -38.55
CA ASP A 55 -14.62 -62.22 -39.12
C ASP A 55 -15.05 -61.02 -38.25
N ASP A 56 -16.17 -61.10 -37.50
CA ASP A 56 -16.64 -59.99 -36.64
C ASP A 56 -15.77 -59.83 -35.39
N THR A 57 -15.23 -60.96 -34.90
CA THR A 57 -14.30 -61.00 -33.76
C THR A 57 -12.94 -60.40 -34.11
N ASP A 58 -12.47 -60.61 -35.33
CA ASP A 58 -11.19 -60.10 -35.85
C ASP A 58 -11.23 -58.59 -36.14
N GLN A 59 -12.38 -58.05 -36.57
CA GLN A 59 -12.57 -56.60 -36.70
C GLN A 59 -12.67 -55.87 -35.35
N ALA A 60 -13.34 -56.47 -34.36
CA ALA A 60 -13.42 -55.92 -33.01
C ALA A 60 -12.03 -55.85 -32.34
N GLN A 61 -11.22 -56.90 -32.48
CA GLN A 61 -9.84 -56.93 -31.99
C GLN A 61 -8.96 -55.87 -32.67
N LYS A 62 -9.05 -55.71 -34.00
CA LYS A 62 -8.31 -54.66 -34.73
C LYS A 62 -8.70 -53.24 -34.30
N GLN A 63 -9.97 -52.98 -34.00
CA GLN A 63 -10.42 -51.69 -33.48
C GLN A 63 -9.93 -51.42 -32.05
N GLU A 64 -9.87 -52.46 -31.22
CA GLU A 64 -9.36 -52.37 -29.85
C GLU A 64 -7.84 -52.12 -29.85
N GLU A 65 -7.08 -52.84 -30.68
CA GLU A 65 -5.65 -52.58 -30.91
C GLU A 65 -5.39 -51.16 -31.46
N ALA A 66 -6.23 -50.67 -32.37
CA ALA A 66 -6.09 -49.31 -32.90
C ALA A 66 -6.33 -48.24 -31.82
N LYS A 67 -7.33 -48.44 -30.95
CA LYS A 67 -7.60 -47.56 -29.80
C LYS A 67 -6.49 -47.63 -28.75
N GLU A 68 -5.92 -48.80 -28.51
CA GLU A 68 -4.79 -48.99 -27.60
C GLU A 68 -3.55 -48.25 -28.12
N ARG A 69 -3.21 -48.42 -29.41
CA ARG A 69 -2.11 -47.68 -30.05
C ARG A 69 -2.34 -46.16 -30.04
N GLU A 70 -3.58 -45.70 -30.16
CA GLU A 70 -3.91 -44.28 -30.07
C GLU A 70 -3.74 -43.76 -28.63
N ARG A 71 -4.16 -44.52 -27.62
CA ARG A 71 -3.93 -44.20 -26.20
C ARG A 71 -2.45 -44.16 -25.86
N GLU A 72 -1.68 -45.14 -26.30
CA GLU A 72 -0.22 -45.17 -26.12
C GLU A 72 0.46 -43.94 -26.76
N ARG A 73 0.02 -43.54 -27.96
CA ARG A 73 0.52 -42.31 -28.60
C ARG A 73 0.17 -41.06 -27.81
N GLN A 74 -1.07 -40.96 -27.32
CA GLN A 74 -1.51 -39.83 -26.50
C GLN A 74 -0.77 -39.78 -25.15
N GLU A 75 -0.48 -40.93 -24.55
CA GLU A 75 0.30 -41.03 -23.31
C GLU A 75 1.76 -40.63 -23.54
N GLN A 76 2.41 -41.15 -24.60
CA GLN A 76 3.76 -40.73 -24.98
C GLN A 76 3.86 -39.25 -25.32
N GLU A 77 2.83 -38.66 -25.93
CA GLU A 77 2.79 -37.23 -26.21
C GLU A 77 2.63 -36.40 -24.92
N ARG A 78 1.78 -36.86 -23.98
CA ARG A 78 1.64 -36.26 -22.65
C ARG A 78 2.94 -36.34 -21.84
N GLU A 79 3.60 -37.49 -21.84
CA GLU A 79 4.89 -37.68 -21.18
C GLU A 79 5.96 -36.75 -21.76
N LYS A 80 6.04 -36.61 -23.08
CA LYS A 80 6.96 -35.67 -23.74
C LYS A 80 6.68 -34.22 -23.37
N ILE A 81 5.40 -33.83 -23.33
CA ILE A 81 5.00 -32.47 -22.93
C ILE A 81 5.36 -32.24 -21.45
N GLN A 82 5.09 -33.21 -20.58
CA GLN A 82 5.42 -33.12 -19.16
C GLN A 82 6.93 -33.04 -18.94
N GLU A 83 7.71 -33.87 -19.61
CA GLU A 83 9.17 -33.85 -19.52
C GLU A 83 9.76 -32.52 -20.03
N GLN A 84 9.19 -31.96 -21.10
CA GLN A 84 9.57 -30.62 -21.57
C GLN A 84 9.24 -29.54 -20.54
N GLN A 85 8.05 -29.60 -19.93
CA GLN A 85 7.65 -28.67 -18.88
C GLN A 85 8.55 -28.76 -17.65
N GLU A 86 8.88 -29.97 -17.18
CA GLU A 86 9.78 -30.19 -16.05
C GLU A 86 11.20 -29.66 -16.34
N ARG A 87 11.74 -29.93 -17.53
CA ARG A 87 13.04 -29.40 -17.95
C ARG A 87 13.06 -27.87 -18.04
N GLU A 88 11.97 -27.28 -18.51
CA GLU A 88 11.82 -25.82 -18.57
C GLU A 88 11.71 -25.22 -17.16
N GLN A 89 10.93 -25.83 -16.27
CA GLN A 89 10.83 -25.42 -14.86
C GLN A 89 12.17 -25.50 -14.15
N GLU A 90 12.90 -26.62 -14.27
CA GLU A 90 14.21 -26.81 -13.66
C GLU A 90 15.24 -25.80 -14.21
N ARG A 91 15.11 -25.41 -15.49
CA ARG A 91 15.92 -24.35 -16.08
C ARG A 91 15.58 -22.98 -15.46
N GLN A 92 14.29 -22.64 -15.37
CA GLN A 92 13.84 -21.38 -14.77
C GLN A 92 14.24 -21.26 -13.30
N GLU A 93 14.12 -22.35 -12.53
CA GLU A 93 14.53 -22.40 -11.12
C GLU A 93 16.04 -22.15 -10.97
N ARG A 94 16.87 -22.82 -11.79
CA ARG A 94 18.31 -22.58 -11.81
C ARG A 94 18.67 -21.14 -12.17
N GLU A 95 17.94 -20.52 -13.09
CA GLU A 95 18.12 -19.12 -13.45
C GLU A 95 17.73 -18.19 -12.30
N LEU A 96 16.61 -18.45 -11.62
CA LEU A 96 16.15 -17.71 -10.44
C LEU A 96 17.16 -17.78 -9.29
N GLU A 97 17.66 -18.97 -8.96
CA GLU A 97 18.68 -19.14 -7.93
C GLU A 97 19.96 -18.38 -8.24
N ARG A 98 20.39 -18.38 -9.51
CA ARG A 98 21.56 -17.62 -9.95
C ARG A 98 21.33 -16.13 -9.74
N ALA A 99 20.15 -15.61 -10.09
CA ALA A 99 19.78 -14.22 -9.88
C ALA A 99 19.79 -13.85 -8.38
N VAL A 100 19.27 -14.74 -7.51
CA VAL A 100 19.32 -14.56 -6.04
C VAL A 100 20.76 -14.44 -5.56
N ARG A 101 21.64 -15.37 -5.97
CA ARG A 101 23.05 -15.37 -5.57
C ARG A 101 23.79 -14.12 -6.05
N VAL A 102 23.49 -13.62 -7.25
CA VAL A 102 24.09 -12.37 -7.77
C VAL A 102 23.63 -11.18 -6.92
N TYR A 103 22.32 -11.09 -6.62
CA TYR A 103 21.78 -10.02 -5.77
C TYR A 103 22.45 -10.00 -4.39
N GLU A 104 22.56 -11.16 -3.73
CA GLU A 104 23.21 -11.25 -2.42
C GLU A 104 24.69 -10.84 -2.46
N LYS A 105 25.42 -11.25 -3.51
CA LYS A 105 26.81 -10.82 -3.70
C LYS A 105 26.91 -9.31 -3.89
N ALA A 106 26.02 -8.73 -4.69
CA ALA A 106 25.96 -7.29 -4.94
C ALA A 106 25.69 -6.52 -3.64
N THR A 107 24.73 -6.97 -2.83
CA THR A 107 24.43 -6.35 -1.53
C THR A 107 25.61 -6.44 -0.57
N ARG A 108 26.28 -7.60 -0.48
CA ARG A 108 27.50 -7.73 0.35
C ARG A 108 28.63 -6.80 -0.11
N ALA A 109 28.78 -6.59 -1.41
CA ALA A 109 29.76 -5.65 -1.94
C ALA A 109 29.40 -4.20 -1.56
N LEU A 110 28.12 -3.83 -1.64
CA LEU A 110 27.61 -2.54 -1.14
C LEU A 110 27.92 -2.34 0.35
N ASP A 111 27.62 -3.34 1.19
CA ASP A 111 27.85 -3.28 2.64
C ASP A 111 29.34 -3.09 2.97
N LYS A 112 30.22 -3.69 2.16
CA LYS A 112 31.68 -3.55 2.24
C LYS A 112 32.21 -2.26 1.60
N ARG A 113 31.33 -1.38 1.10
CA ARG A 113 31.67 -0.14 0.38
C ARG A 113 32.47 -0.37 -0.90
N GLN A 114 32.39 -1.58 -1.47
CA GLN A 114 32.97 -1.93 -2.77
C GLN A 114 32.00 -1.52 -3.87
N TYR A 115 31.79 -0.21 -4.01
CA TYR A 115 30.71 0.35 -4.83
C TYR A 115 30.82 -0.04 -6.31
N GLU A 116 32.03 0.00 -6.88
CA GLU A 116 32.25 -0.42 -8.28
C GLU A 116 31.84 -1.87 -8.54
N ASP A 117 32.22 -2.79 -7.65
CA ASP A 117 31.90 -4.21 -7.80
C ASP A 117 30.41 -4.46 -7.61
N ALA A 118 29.78 -3.77 -6.66
CA ALA A 118 28.35 -3.84 -6.46
C ALA A 118 27.57 -3.37 -7.70
N VAL A 119 27.97 -2.24 -8.29
CA VAL A 119 27.36 -1.69 -9.51
C VAL A 119 27.45 -2.69 -10.67
N LYS A 120 28.61 -3.33 -10.87
CA LYS A 120 28.79 -4.38 -11.90
C LYS A 120 27.86 -5.57 -11.67
N LEU A 121 27.74 -6.04 -10.43
CA LEU A 121 26.88 -7.18 -10.09
C LEU A 121 25.39 -6.85 -10.25
N TYR A 122 24.95 -5.64 -9.89
CA TYR A 122 23.58 -5.21 -10.15
C TYR A 122 23.30 -5.02 -11.64
N ASP A 123 24.26 -4.52 -12.40
CA ASP A 123 24.13 -4.42 -13.86
C ASP A 123 23.97 -5.81 -14.51
N GLU A 124 24.73 -6.81 -14.06
CA GLU A 124 24.56 -8.20 -14.48
C GLU A 124 23.15 -8.72 -14.14
N LEU A 125 22.67 -8.44 -12.92
CA LEU A 125 21.35 -8.87 -12.49
C LEU A 125 20.24 -8.22 -13.33
N ILE A 126 20.35 -6.93 -13.62
CA ILE A 126 19.41 -6.19 -14.46
C ILE A 126 19.33 -6.79 -15.86
N LYS A 127 20.48 -7.12 -16.46
CA LYS A 127 20.55 -7.77 -17.80
C LYS A 127 19.91 -9.15 -17.83
N LYS A 128 20.01 -9.91 -16.74
CA LYS A 128 19.43 -11.26 -16.64
C LYS A 128 17.93 -11.25 -16.38
N GLY A 129 17.39 -10.19 -15.80
CA GLY A 129 15.97 -10.11 -15.48
C GLY A 129 15.59 -10.79 -14.16
N GLY A 130 14.29 -10.91 -13.91
CA GLY A 130 13.70 -11.57 -12.73
C GLY A 130 13.15 -10.62 -11.67
N ASP A 131 12.66 -11.19 -10.57
CA ASP A 131 11.83 -10.47 -9.58
C ASP A 131 12.58 -9.42 -8.77
N ARG A 132 13.91 -9.44 -8.77
CA ARG A 132 14.76 -8.48 -8.01
C ARG A 132 15.30 -7.34 -8.84
N VAL A 133 14.95 -7.26 -10.14
CA VAL A 133 15.46 -6.23 -11.04
C VAL A 133 15.11 -4.83 -10.57
N GLU A 134 13.89 -4.63 -10.06
CA GLU A 134 13.46 -3.34 -9.49
C GLU A 134 14.40 -2.84 -8.39
N GLY A 135 14.71 -3.72 -7.43
CA GLY A 135 15.65 -3.40 -6.35
C GLY A 135 17.08 -3.26 -6.86
N ALA A 136 17.46 -4.03 -7.87
CA ALA A 136 18.78 -3.93 -8.49
C ALA A 136 19.03 -2.55 -9.11
N TYR A 137 18.04 -1.96 -9.78
CA TYR A 137 18.15 -0.58 -10.28
C TYR A 137 18.36 0.43 -9.15
N TYR A 138 17.57 0.36 -8.08
CA TYR A 138 17.72 1.25 -6.92
C TYR A 138 19.11 1.13 -6.29
N TRP A 139 19.54 -0.09 -5.95
CA TRP A 139 20.83 -0.32 -5.29
C TRP A 139 22.02 -0.02 -6.21
N LYS A 140 21.87 -0.20 -7.53
CA LYS A 140 22.85 0.25 -8.51
C LYS A 140 23.01 1.77 -8.48
N ALA A 141 21.92 2.52 -8.57
CA ALA A 141 21.95 3.98 -8.51
C ALA A 141 22.56 4.48 -7.19
N TYR A 142 22.24 3.82 -6.07
CA TYR A 142 22.84 4.13 -4.77
C TYR A 142 24.36 3.87 -4.77
N GLY A 143 24.81 2.74 -5.32
CA GLY A 143 26.22 2.42 -5.45
C GLY A 143 26.98 3.43 -6.32
N GLU A 144 26.41 3.80 -7.47
CA GLU A 144 26.95 4.82 -8.38
C GLU A 144 27.07 6.17 -7.66
N PHE A 145 26.02 6.58 -6.93
CA PHE A 145 26.04 7.81 -6.12
C PHE A 145 27.16 7.81 -5.08
N LYS A 146 27.28 6.74 -4.28
CA LYS A 146 28.33 6.65 -3.25
C LYS A 146 29.74 6.56 -3.84
N HIS A 147 29.87 6.15 -5.10
CA HIS A 147 31.12 6.17 -5.83
C HIS A 147 31.41 7.52 -6.53
N GLY A 148 30.49 8.50 -6.46
CA GLY A 148 30.63 9.82 -7.08
C GLY A 148 30.23 9.88 -8.57
N GLN A 149 29.60 8.82 -9.09
CA GLN A 149 29.10 8.72 -10.46
C GLN A 149 27.69 9.30 -10.56
N PHE A 150 27.56 10.61 -10.34
CA PHE A 150 26.26 11.28 -10.22
C PHE A 150 25.39 11.18 -11.50
N LYS A 151 26.01 11.28 -12.68
CA LYS A 151 25.30 11.24 -13.97
C LYS A 151 24.76 9.85 -14.25
N GLU A 152 25.56 8.82 -13.98
CA GLU A 152 25.21 7.41 -14.12
C GLU A 152 24.11 7.05 -13.12
N ALA A 153 24.23 7.49 -11.86
CA ALA A 153 23.22 7.28 -10.84
C ALA A 153 21.84 7.86 -11.24
N LEU A 154 21.81 9.08 -11.79
CA LEU A 154 20.57 9.68 -12.31
C LEU A 154 20.02 8.91 -13.52
N ALA A 155 20.87 8.48 -14.45
CA ALA A 155 20.43 7.67 -15.59
C ALA A 155 19.83 6.32 -15.15
N THR A 156 20.45 5.67 -14.14
CA THR A 156 19.92 4.43 -13.54
C THR A 156 18.59 4.67 -12.84
N TYR A 157 18.43 5.79 -12.12
CA TYR A 157 17.15 6.22 -11.55
C TYR A 157 16.08 6.43 -12.63
N GLU A 158 16.38 7.13 -13.72
CA GLU A 158 15.44 7.37 -14.82
C GLU A 158 14.99 6.05 -15.48
N ALA A 159 15.92 5.10 -15.62
CA ALA A 159 15.61 3.75 -16.10
C ALA A 159 14.65 3.01 -15.16
N LEU A 160 14.84 3.13 -13.83
CA LEU A 160 13.90 2.58 -12.85
C LEU A 160 12.50 3.19 -13.01
N VAL A 161 12.42 4.53 -13.09
CA VAL A 161 11.14 5.25 -13.23
C VAL A 161 10.39 4.82 -14.50
N LYS A 162 11.11 4.69 -15.62
CA LYS A 162 10.55 4.31 -16.91
C LYS A 162 10.11 2.84 -16.96
N GLY A 163 10.92 1.94 -16.40
CA GLY A 163 10.66 0.50 -16.42
C GLY A 163 9.64 0.05 -15.36
N PHE A 164 9.66 0.69 -14.19
CA PHE A 164 8.94 0.24 -13.01
C PHE A 164 8.28 1.42 -12.25
N PRO A 165 7.34 2.15 -12.89
CA PRO A 165 6.71 3.34 -12.31
C PRO A 165 5.87 3.06 -11.05
N GLN A 166 5.60 1.81 -10.73
CA GLN A 166 4.88 1.37 -9.53
C GLN A 166 5.77 0.54 -8.60
N SER A 167 7.10 0.61 -8.76
CA SER A 167 8.03 -0.14 -7.91
C SER A 167 7.88 0.28 -6.45
N ARG A 168 8.03 -0.69 -5.54
CA ARG A 168 8.13 -0.41 -4.10
C ARG A 168 9.32 0.50 -3.74
N TRP A 169 10.33 0.57 -4.60
CA TRP A 169 11.53 1.39 -4.41
C TRP A 169 11.36 2.83 -4.89
N MET A 170 10.22 3.19 -5.49
CA MET A 170 10.05 4.51 -6.11
C MET A 170 10.21 5.66 -5.13
N HIS A 171 9.72 5.52 -3.89
CA HIS A 171 9.84 6.58 -2.88
C HIS A 171 11.31 6.84 -2.53
N ASP A 172 12.06 5.79 -2.18
CA ASP A 172 13.48 5.90 -1.83
C ASP A 172 14.33 6.35 -3.04
N ALA A 173 13.98 5.91 -4.24
CA ALA A 173 14.66 6.29 -5.47
C ALA A 173 14.48 7.78 -5.79
N LYS A 174 13.29 8.34 -5.58
CA LYS A 174 13.04 9.79 -5.72
C LYS A 174 13.86 10.60 -4.71
N GLN A 175 13.96 10.14 -3.46
CA GLN A 175 14.80 10.79 -2.45
C GLN A 175 16.27 10.80 -2.86
N LEU A 176 16.76 9.63 -3.29
CA LEU A 176 18.12 9.48 -3.79
C LEU A 176 18.41 10.41 -4.98
N ALA A 177 17.45 10.59 -5.90
CA ALA A 177 17.61 11.51 -7.03
C ALA A 177 17.81 12.97 -6.60
N VAL A 178 17.09 13.45 -5.58
CA VAL A 178 17.31 14.79 -5.01
C VAL A 178 18.70 14.90 -4.40
N GLU A 179 19.11 13.90 -3.60
CA GLU A 179 20.45 13.88 -3.00
C GLU A 179 21.57 13.92 -4.04
N ILE A 180 21.43 13.14 -5.12
CA ILE A 180 22.40 13.13 -6.23
C ILE A 180 22.50 14.50 -6.87
N GLN A 181 21.36 15.14 -7.19
CA GLN A 181 21.34 16.46 -7.81
C GLN A 181 21.98 17.52 -6.91
N GLN A 182 21.67 17.51 -5.62
CA GLN A 182 22.28 18.40 -4.63
C GLN A 182 23.80 18.19 -4.53
N ALA A 183 24.25 16.94 -4.49
CA ALA A 183 25.67 16.59 -4.39
C ALA A 183 26.45 16.95 -5.67
N GLU A 184 25.83 16.90 -6.85
CA GLU A 184 26.43 17.35 -8.12
C GLU A 184 26.59 18.88 -8.18
N GLY A 185 26.13 19.62 -7.16
CA GLY A 185 26.14 21.08 -7.14
C GLY A 185 25.10 21.69 -8.08
N ARG A 186 24.15 20.89 -8.59
CA ARG A 186 23.01 21.41 -9.33
C ARG A 186 22.00 21.90 -8.30
N PRO A 187 21.64 23.20 -8.29
CA PRO A 187 20.59 23.67 -7.42
C PRO A 187 19.30 22.93 -7.79
N VAL A 188 18.80 22.09 -6.89
CA VAL A 188 17.50 21.45 -7.08
C VAL A 188 16.47 22.58 -7.03
N LYS A 189 16.00 22.97 -8.22
CA LYS A 189 14.94 23.94 -8.38
C LYS A 189 13.62 23.20 -8.18
N PRO A 190 12.88 23.48 -7.09
CA PRO A 190 11.62 22.79 -6.86
C PRO A 190 10.60 23.05 -7.98
N GLU A 191 10.69 24.21 -8.65
CA GLU A 191 9.86 24.59 -9.79
C GLU A 191 10.05 23.70 -11.03
N ASP A 192 11.23 23.09 -11.20
CA ASP A 192 11.56 22.27 -12.38
C ASP A 192 11.15 20.80 -12.18
N GLN A 193 10.70 20.43 -10.99
CA GLN A 193 10.30 19.06 -10.68
C GLN A 193 8.88 18.80 -11.23
N ALA A 194 8.79 17.92 -12.23
CA ALA A 194 7.51 17.50 -12.81
C ALA A 194 6.69 16.64 -11.82
N ASP A 195 7.37 15.91 -10.94
CA ASP A 195 6.75 15.09 -9.90
C ASP A 195 6.49 15.93 -8.63
N GLU A 196 5.24 15.94 -8.17
CA GLU A 196 4.80 16.80 -7.04
C GLU A 196 5.45 16.38 -5.71
N GLU A 197 5.70 15.09 -5.51
CA GLU A 197 6.35 14.57 -4.30
C GLU A 197 7.84 14.97 -4.29
N LEU A 198 8.50 14.91 -5.45
CA LEU A 198 9.86 15.38 -5.65
C LEU A 198 9.97 16.90 -5.45
N GLN A 199 8.99 17.66 -5.96
CA GLN A 199 8.88 19.11 -5.73
C GLN A 199 8.80 19.43 -4.24
N LEU A 200 7.96 18.71 -3.49
CA LEU A 200 7.82 18.92 -2.04
C LEU A 200 9.08 18.51 -1.26
N LEU A 201 9.74 17.43 -1.63
CA LEU A 201 11.01 17.04 -1.03
C LEU A 201 12.10 18.09 -1.26
N ALA A 202 12.18 18.61 -2.48
CA ALA A 202 13.07 19.71 -2.83
C ALA A 202 12.73 20.99 -2.05
N LEU A 203 11.45 21.32 -1.88
CA LEU A 203 11.01 22.45 -1.06
C LEU A 203 11.37 22.27 0.42
N ASN A 204 11.27 21.05 0.96
CA ASN A 204 11.68 20.77 2.33
C ASN A 204 13.19 20.97 2.52
N GLY A 205 14.00 20.41 1.61
CA GLY A 205 15.45 20.66 1.61
C GLY A 205 15.78 22.14 1.48
N LEU A 206 15.08 22.86 0.59
CA LEU A 206 15.27 24.29 0.41
C LEU A 206 14.84 25.09 1.64
N MET A 207 13.77 24.71 2.34
CA MET A 207 13.33 25.36 3.57
C MET A 207 14.40 25.31 4.67
N HIS A 208 15.19 24.23 4.73
CA HIS A 208 16.31 24.13 5.66
C HIS A 208 17.57 24.89 5.21
N ALA A 209 17.82 24.96 3.90
CA ALA A 209 19.04 25.59 3.35
C ALA A 209 18.90 27.11 3.12
N ASP A 210 17.76 27.54 2.60
CA ASP A 210 17.43 28.91 2.22
C ASP A 210 15.91 29.16 2.42
N PRO A 211 15.48 29.43 3.68
CA PRO A 211 14.09 29.67 4.00
C PRO A 211 13.48 30.86 3.23
N GLU A 212 14.29 31.89 2.95
CA GLU A 212 13.83 33.10 2.25
C GLU A 212 13.38 32.79 0.83
N ARG A 213 14.08 31.88 0.16
CA ARG A 213 13.71 31.40 -1.17
C ARG A 213 12.61 30.34 -1.15
N ALA A 214 12.59 29.46 -0.15
CA ALA A 214 11.57 28.41 -0.03
C ALA A 214 10.17 28.97 0.25
N TRP A 215 10.10 30.02 1.08
CA TRP A 215 8.84 30.62 1.53
C TRP A 215 7.87 30.99 0.40
N PRO A 216 8.24 31.85 -0.58
CA PRO A 216 7.30 32.27 -1.62
C PRO A 216 6.83 31.10 -2.49
N LEU A 217 7.63 30.04 -2.64
CA LEU A 217 7.26 28.86 -3.40
C LEU A 217 6.19 28.03 -2.67
N LEU A 218 6.35 27.83 -1.35
CA LEU A 218 5.36 27.13 -0.53
C LEU A 218 4.06 27.92 -0.41
N GLN A 219 4.14 29.25 -0.28
CA GLN A 219 2.95 30.12 -0.27
C GLN A 219 2.18 29.99 -1.58
N LYS A 220 2.87 30.10 -2.72
CA LYS A 220 2.26 29.89 -4.05
C LYS A 220 1.62 28.51 -4.18
N LEU A 221 2.24 27.49 -3.59
CA LEU A 221 1.71 26.12 -3.62
C LEU A 221 0.39 26.01 -2.83
N LEU A 222 0.30 26.62 -1.64
CA LEU A 222 -0.93 26.69 -0.84
C LEU A 222 -2.06 27.44 -1.55
N GLU A 223 -1.75 28.53 -2.23
CA GLU A 223 -2.70 29.39 -2.95
C GLU A 223 -3.16 28.80 -4.30
N SER A 224 -2.39 27.87 -4.87
CA SER A 224 -2.67 27.27 -6.18
C SER A 224 -3.92 26.38 -6.23
N SER A 225 -4.33 25.93 -7.42
CA SER A 225 -5.42 24.95 -7.61
C SER A 225 -4.98 23.49 -7.46
N ARG A 226 -3.82 23.23 -6.83
CA ARG A 226 -3.28 21.88 -6.61
C ARG A 226 -4.19 21.04 -5.70
N PRO A 227 -4.10 19.70 -5.78
CA PRO A 227 -4.86 18.79 -4.92
C PRO A 227 -4.63 19.09 -3.43
N LEU A 228 -5.67 18.90 -2.62
CA LEU A 228 -5.62 19.17 -1.17
C LEU A 228 -4.43 18.51 -0.48
N LYS A 229 -4.14 17.25 -0.80
CA LYS A 229 -2.99 16.51 -0.26
C LYS A 229 -1.67 17.25 -0.42
N ILE A 230 -1.44 17.90 -1.56
CA ILE A 230 -0.21 18.66 -1.83
C ILE A 230 -0.17 19.93 -0.96
N LYS A 231 -1.31 20.59 -0.77
CA LYS A 231 -1.41 21.75 0.12
C LYS A 231 -1.16 21.38 1.57
N GLU A 232 -1.68 20.25 2.04
CA GLU A 232 -1.43 19.75 3.40
C GLU A 232 0.06 19.45 3.62
N GLN A 233 0.73 18.87 2.63
CA GLN A 233 2.18 18.61 2.68
C GLN A 233 2.99 19.91 2.64
N ALA A 234 2.59 20.89 1.82
CA ALA A 234 3.22 22.21 1.82
C ALA A 234 3.06 22.91 3.19
N LEU A 235 1.87 22.82 3.78
CA LEU A 235 1.57 23.36 5.10
C LEU A 235 2.40 22.67 6.20
N PHE A 236 2.64 21.36 6.05
CA PHE A 236 3.52 20.60 6.95
C PHE A 236 4.98 21.08 6.88
N VAL A 237 5.52 21.27 5.67
CA VAL A 237 6.88 21.80 5.50
C VAL A 237 6.99 23.20 6.12
N LEU A 238 5.97 24.05 5.92
CA LEU A 238 5.92 25.37 6.55
C LEU A 238 5.90 25.28 8.08
N SER A 239 5.08 24.38 8.65
CA SER A 239 4.96 24.26 10.10
C SER A 239 6.23 23.75 10.77
N GLN A 240 6.99 22.89 10.10
CA GLN A 240 8.30 22.42 10.57
C GLN A 240 9.38 23.51 10.63
N SER A 241 9.25 24.59 9.85
CA SER A 241 10.21 25.70 9.87
C SER A 241 10.24 26.43 11.21
N GLY A 242 9.12 26.44 11.95
CA GLY A 242 8.96 27.18 13.20
C GLY A 242 9.06 28.71 13.08
N SER A 243 9.14 29.25 11.85
CA SER A 243 9.28 30.69 11.61
C SER A 243 8.03 31.47 12.00
N ASP A 244 8.18 32.74 12.40
CA ASP A 244 7.04 33.58 12.78
C ASP A 244 6.05 33.76 11.63
N LYS A 245 6.54 33.85 10.38
CA LYS A 245 5.69 33.86 9.17
C LYS A 245 4.88 32.58 9.04
N ALA A 246 5.50 31.41 9.25
CA ALA A 246 4.78 30.14 9.21
C ALA A 246 3.71 30.04 10.30
N ARG A 247 4.02 30.51 11.52
CA ARG A 247 3.05 30.58 12.63
C ARG A 247 1.87 31.49 12.29
N GLU A 248 2.12 32.63 11.66
CA GLU A 248 1.07 33.56 11.23
C GLU A 248 0.12 32.92 10.20
N VAL A 249 0.66 32.23 9.20
CA VAL A 249 -0.13 31.49 8.19
C VAL A 249 -0.96 30.40 8.86
N LEU A 250 -0.35 29.59 9.73
CA LEU A 250 -1.07 28.55 10.48
C LEU A 250 -2.18 29.14 11.34
N ALA A 251 -1.93 30.27 12.02
CA ALA A 251 -2.91 30.94 12.85
C ALA A 251 -4.07 31.53 12.02
N SER A 252 -3.79 32.10 10.84
CA SER A 252 -4.80 32.55 9.88
C SER A 252 -5.70 31.40 9.44
N PHE A 253 -5.10 30.28 9.02
CA PHE A 253 -5.84 29.11 8.54
C PHE A 253 -6.65 28.45 9.65
N ALA A 254 -6.09 28.32 10.85
CA ALA A 254 -6.77 27.82 12.04
C ALA A 254 -8.02 28.65 12.41
N ARG A 255 -7.97 29.96 12.18
CA ARG A 255 -9.12 30.88 12.37
C ARG A 255 -10.17 30.81 11.24
N GLY A 256 -10.01 29.90 10.28
CA GLY A 256 -11.01 29.63 9.23
C GLY A 256 -10.82 30.43 7.95
N GLN A 257 -9.65 31.05 7.74
CA GLN A 257 -9.32 31.73 6.48
C GLN A 257 -8.90 30.76 5.36
N ALA A 258 -9.01 29.45 5.60
CA ALA A 258 -8.74 28.39 4.63
C ALA A 258 -9.94 27.45 4.51
N ASN A 259 -9.85 26.46 3.62
CA ASN A 259 -10.85 25.40 3.58
C ASN A 259 -10.85 24.56 4.88
N PRO A 260 -11.94 23.83 5.21
CA PRO A 260 -12.06 23.11 6.47
C PRO A 260 -10.95 22.10 6.75
N ASP A 261 -10.44 21.41 5.73
CA ASP A 261 -9.37 20.42 5.89
C ASP A 261 -8.04 21.10 6.27
N LEU A 262 -7.68 22.19 5.60
CA LEU A 262 -6.50 22.99 5.95
C LEU A 262 -6.64 23.71 7.28
N GLN A 263 -7.85 24.10 7.68
CA GLN A 263 -8.11 24.65 9.01
C GLN A 263 -7.79 23.61 10.08
N LEU A 264 -8.32 22.39 9.94
CA LEU A 264 -8.07 21.30 10.88
C LEU A 264 -6.58 20.94 10.96
N LYS A 265 -5.91 20.83 9.81
CA LYS A 265 -4.45 20.61 9.76
C LYS A 265 -3.64 21.73 10.40
N SER A 266 -4.07 22.97 10.26
CA SER A 266 -3.40 24.09 10.91
C SER A 266 -3.54 24.04 12.42
N LEU A 267 -4.73 23.68 12.94
CA LEU A 267 -4.93 23.46 14.38
C LEU A 267 -4.03 22.32 14.91
N GLU A 268 -3.96 21.21 14.17
CA GLU A 268 -3.06 20.08 14.48
C GLU A 268 -1.60 20.53 14.55
N TYR A 269 -1.12 21.25 13.55
CA TYR A 269 0.28 21.70 13.51
C TYR A 269 0.60 22.78 14.56
N LEU A 270 -0.35 23.67 14.88
CA LEU A 270 -0.21 24.62 15.99
C LEU A 270 -0.07 23.89 17.33
N ALA A 271 -0.82 22.81 17.53
CA ALA A 271 -0.72 21.99 18.73
C ALA A 271 0.62 21.24 18.82
N LEU A 272 1.09 20.68 17.70
CA LEU A 272 2.32 19.87 17.67
C LEU A 272 3.61 20.69 17.72
N PHE A 273 3.66 21.85 17.04
CA PHE A 273 4.90 22.61 16.82
C PHE A 273 4.91 24.01 17.45
N GLY A 274 3.75 24.51 17.88
CA GLY A 274 3.52 25.94 17.98
C GLY A 274 3.80 26.62 19.33
N GLY A 275 4.17 25.86 20.36
CA GLY A 275 4.55 26.44 21.66
C GLY A 275 3.41 27.23 22.34
N LYS A 276 3.76 28.27 23.10
CA LYS A 276 2.81 29.00 23.97
C LYS A 276 1.86 29.89 23.17
N GLU A 277 2.38 30.60 22.17
CA GLU A 277 1.63 31.51 21.30
C GLU A 277 0.57 30.76 20.49
N SER A 278 0.89 29.54 20.06
CA SER A 278 -0.06 28.71 19.34
C SER A 278 -1.14 28.14 20.23
N ARG A 279 -0.84 27.83 21.51
CA ARG A 279 -1.87 27.48 22.50
C ARG A 279 -2.87 28.63 22.72
N GLN A 280 -2.40 29.87 22.72
CA GLN A 280 -3.30 31.04 22.77
C GLN A 280 -4.18 31.10 21.52
N THR A 281 -3.62 30.86 20.33
CA THR A 281 -4.41 30.81 19.09
C THR A 281 -5.48 29.70 19.15
N LEU A 282 -5.13 28.50 19.63
CA LEU A 282 -6.10 27.40 19.80
C LEU A 282 -7.24 27.79 20.75
N GLU A 283 -6.93 28.49 21.84
CA GLU A 283 -7.93 28.99 22.79
C GLU A 283 -8.85 30.04 22.16
N GLU A 284 -8.30 30.97 21.39
CA GLU A 284 -9.08 31.96 20.64
C GLU A 284 -10.05 31.28 19.68
N VAL A 285 -9.57 30.30 18.89
CA VAL A 285 -10.42 29.55 17.95
C VAL A 285 -11.48 28.73 18.68
N TYR A 286 -11.16 28.10 19.81
CA TYR A 286 -12.15 27.37 20.62
C TYR A 286 -13.28 28.27 21.10
N LYS A 287 -12.95 29.49 21.56
CA LYS A 287 -13.93 30.46 22.06
C LYS A 287 -14.80 31.05 20.95
N SER A 288 -14.24 31.25 19.74
CA SER A 288 -14.95 31.91 18.63
C SER A 288 -15.67 30.94 17.68
N SER A 289 -15.32 29.66 17.67
CA SER A 289 -15.91 28.66 16.77
C SER A 289 -17.25 28.16 17.30
N ASP A 290 -18.21 27.93 16.40
CA ASP A 290 -19.44 27.18 16.69
C ASP A 290 -19.37 25.72 16.18
N ASP A 291 -18.29 25.35 15.49
CA ASP A 291 -18.09 24.00 14.95
C ASP A 291 -17.65 23.04 16.05
N LYS A 292 -18.52 22.07 16.37
CA LYS A 292 -18.25 21.05 17.39
C LYS A 292 -17.02 20.20 17.06
N THR A 293 -16.73 19.96 15.78
CA THR A 293 -15.57 19.19 15.32
C THR A 293 -14.26 19.93 15.63
N ILE A 294 -14.23 21.24 15.37
CA ILE A 294 -13.10 22.10 15.68
C ILE A 294 -12.88 22.14 17.20
N LYS A 295 -13.94 22.41 17.96
CA LYS A 295 -13.86 22.47 19.43
C LYS A 295 -13.36 21.16 20.02
N ARG A 296 -13.90 20.03 19.56
CA ARG A 296 -13.46 18.69 19.96
C ARG A 296 -11.97 18.46 19.71
N SER A 297 -11.51 18.81 18.51
CA SER A 297 -10.10 18.67 18.13
C SER A 297 -9.20 19.49 19.05
N ILE A 298 -9.59 20.74 19.34
CA ILE A 298 -8.83 21.61 20.24
C ILE A 298 -8.79 21.09 21.68
N LEU A 299 -9.90 20.52 22.20
CA LEU A 299 -9.90 19.84 23.50
C LEU A 299 -8.87 18.69 23.52
N GLY A 300 -8.88 17.84 22.49
CA GLY A 300 -7.88 16.79 22.34
C GLY A 300 -6.45 17.32 22.31
N PHE A 301 -6.21 18.46 21.65
CA PHE A 301 -4.88 19.10 21.64
C PHE A 301 -4.48 19.64 23.01
N PHE A 302 -5.40 20.23 23.78
CA PHE A 302 -5.13 20.63 25.16
C PHE A 302 -4.80 19.42 26.04
N MET A 303 -5.50 18.29 25.86
CA MET A 303 -5.19 17.04 26.56
C MET A 303 -3.77 16.54 26.23
N ILE A 304 -3.40 16.45 24.95
CA ILE A 304 -2.05 16.02 24.53
C ILE A 304 -0.97 16.97 25.10
N GLY A 305 -1.26 18.28 25.12
CA GLY A 305 -0.37 19.30 25.68
C GLY A 305 -0.35 19.37 27.21
N GLY A 306 -1.21 18.62 27.91
CA GLY A 306 -1.35 18.67 29.37
C GLY A 306 -1.92 19.99 29.90
N ASP A 307 -2.67 20.73 29.09
CA ASP A 307 -3.17 22.07 29.41
C ASP A 307 -4.45 22.01 30.26
N ARG A 308 -4.27 21.68 31.54
CA ARG A 308 -5.35 21.52 32.53
C ARG A 308 -6.19 22.79 32.68
N ASP A 309 -5.57 23.97 32.66
CA ASP A 309 -6.27 25.24 32.85
C ASP A 309 -7.30 25.49 31.74
N ARG A 310 -6.92 25.23 30.48
CA ARG A 310 -7.84 25.40 29.33
C ARG A 310 -8.93 24.34 29.30
N LEU A 311 -8.60 23.10 29.66
CA LEU A 311 -9.61 22.05 29.80
C LEU A 311 -10.60 22.36 30.93
N LEU A 312 -10.13 22.87 32.06
CA LEU A 312 -10.99 23.31 33.16
C LEU A 312 -11.89 24.47 32.75
N ALA A 313 -11.35 25.44 32.01
CA ALA A 313 -12.15 26.54 31.47
C ALA A 313 -13.25 26.04 30.51
N ALA A 314 -12.93 25.07 29.65
CA ALA A 314 -13.91 24.42 28.78
C ALA A 314 -14.95 23.63 29.57
N ALA A 315 -14.53 22.85 30.55
CA ALA A 315 -15.40 22.04 31.40
C ALA A 315 -16.38 22.89 32.22
N LYS A 316 -16.00 24.13 32.59
CA LYS A 316 -16.86 25.08 33.32
C LYS A 316 -17.74 25.94 32.40
N GLY A 317 -17.24 26.31 31.22
CA GLY A 317 -17.85 27.34 30.37
C GLY A 317 -18.56 26.85 29.11
N GLU A 318 -18.29 25.63 28.63
CA GLU A 318 -18.86 25.15 27.37
C GLU A 318 -20.37 24.90 27.49
N LYS A 319 -21.14 25.40 26.53
CA LYS A 319 -22.61 25.30 26.51
C LYS A 319 -23.08 23.93 26.03
N ASP A 320 -22.32 23.32 25.13
CA ASP A 320 -22.62 21.99 24.61
C ASP A 320 -22.24 20.91 25.63
N ALA A 321 -23.22 20.10 26.05
CA ALA A 321 -23.03 19.08 27.10
C ALA A 321 -22.10 17.92 26.68
N ASP A 322 -21.97 17.65 25.37
CA ASP A 322 -21.06 16.61 24.88
C ASP A 322 -19.62 17.11 24.95
N LEU A 323 -19.34 18.30 24.44
CA LEU A 323 -18.01 18.95 24.54
C LEU A 323 -17.60 19.22 25.99
N ARG A 324 -18.53 19.67 26.84
CA ARG A 324 -18.27 19.84 28.28
C ARG A 324 -17.85 18.53 28.93
N GLY A 325 -18.57 17.44 28.61
CA GLY A 325 -18.25 16.12 29.13
C GLY A 325 -16.93 15.56 28.62
N GLU A 326 -16.56 15.88 27.37
CA GLU A 326 -15.26 15.52 26.82
C GLU A 326 -14.11 16.22 27.54
N ALA A 327 -14.25 17.52 27.84
CA ALA A 327 -13.26 18.25 28.64
C ALA A 327 -13.10 17.65 30.05
N ILE A 328 -14.21 17.26 30.69
CA ILE A 328 -14.21 16.58 32.01
C ILE A 328 -13.47 15.23 31.93
N GLY A 329 -13.77 14.41 30.94
CA GLY A 329 -13.09 13.12 30.76
C GLY A 329 -11.59 13.30 30.53
N GLN A 330 -11.19 14.30 29.74
CA GLN A 330 -9.79 14.61 29.49
C GLN A 330 -9.06 15.13 30.74
N LEU A 331 -9.73 15.90 31.61
CA LEU A 331 -9.20 16.28 32.92
C LEU A 331 -8.95 15.04 33.81
N GLY A 332 -9.84 14.06 33.77
CA GLY A 332 -9.67 12.76 34.46
C GLY A 332 -8.44 12.02 33.98
N VAL A 333 -8.25 11.91 32.65
CA VAL A 333 -7.05 11.33 32.03
C VAL A 333 -5.77 12.03 32.48
N LEU A 334 -5.81 13.36 32.62
CA LEU A 334 -4.69 14.16 33.12
C LEU A 334 -4.50 14.12 34.65
N GLY A 335 -5.38 13.43 35.39
CA GLY A 335 -5.32 13.31 36.84
C GLY A 335 -5.66 14.59 37.60
N ALA A 336 -6.47 15.48 37.02
CA ALA A 336 -6.90 16.76 37.60
C ALA A 336 -7.99 16.56 38.67
N ARG A 337 -7.69 15.76 39.71
CA ARG A 337 -8.65 15.31 40.72
C ARG A 337 -9.19 16.45 41.58
N ASP A 338 -8.35 17.40 41.93
CA ASP A 338 -8.75 18.52 42.79
C ASP A 338 -9.74 19.41 42.04
N GLU A 339 -9.42 19.72 40.78
CA GLU A 339 -10.27 20.51 39.89
C GLU A 339 -11.61 19.81 39.61
N LEU A 340 -11.60 18.49 39.39
CA LEU A 340 -12.80 17.69 39.23
C LEU A 340 -13.65 17.63 40.51
N SER A 341 -13.02 17.51 41.68
CA SER A 341 -13.72 17.51 42.97
C SER A 341 -14.42 18.85 43.23
N GLU A 342 -13.75 19.96 42.99
CA GLU A 342 -14.35 21.30 43.09
C GLU A 342 -15.52 21.46 42.12
N MET A 343 -15.37 21.00 40.88
CA MET A 343 -16.46 21.00 39.90
C MET A 343 -17.65 20.17 40.36
N TYR A 344 -17.44 18.99 40.94
CA TYR A 344 -18.52 18.14 41.45
C TYR A 344 -19.37 18.84 42.51
N GLN A 345 -18.73 19.59 43.41
CA GLN A 345 -19.41 20.34 44.47
C GLN A 345 -20.25 21.49 43.91
N ALA A 346 -19.76 22.17 42.88
CA ALA A 346 -20.44 23.32 42.26
C ALA A 346 -21.52 22.93 41.22
N GLU A 347 -21.46 21.71 40.68
CA GLU A 347 -22.37 21.27 39.62
C GLU A 347 -23.79 20.99 40.17
N SER A 348 -24.81 21.27 39.36
CA SER A 348 -26.22 20.97 39.66
C SER A 348 -26.83 19.96 38.68
N GLU A 349 -26.26 19.81 37.48
CA GLU A 349 -26.75 18.89 36.46
C GLU A 349 -26.28 17.45 36.73
N GLY A 350 -27.24 16.55 37.01
CA GLY A 350 -26.94 15.16 37.38
C GLY A 350 -26.16 14.37 36.32
N LYS A 351 -26.35 14.66 35.02
CA LYS A 351 -25.57 14.03 33.94
C LYS A 351 -24.09 14.42 34.00
N VAL A 352 -23.80 15.69 34.27
CA VAL A 352 -22.43 16.21 34.37
C VAL A 352 -21.76 15.69 35.63
N LYS A 353 -22.46 15.66 36.77
CA LYS A 353 -21.95 15.03 38.01
C LYS A 353 -21.50 13.59 37.80
N ARG A 354 -22.26 12.80 37.05
CA ARG A 354 -21.88 11.42 36.75
C ARG A 354 -20.61 11.35 35.92
N LYS A 355 -20.50 12.18 34.86
CA LYS A 355 -19.26 12.26 34.06
C LYS A 355 -18.04 12.66 34.90
N ILE A 356 -18.20 13.54 35.89
CA ILE A 356 -17.10 13.94 36.79
C ILE A 356 -16.66 12.77 37.68
N LEU A 357 -17.58 11.92 38.12
CA LEU A 357 -17.25 10.74 38.95
C LEU A 357 -16.61 9.61 38.13
N ASP A 358 -16.96 9.50 36.85
CA ASP A 358 -16.42 8.48 35.94
C ASP A 358 -15.01 8.86 35.41
N ALA A 359 -14.66 10.15 35.45
CA ALA A 359 -13.37 10.71 35.03
C ALA A 359 -12.33 10.61 36.15
#